data_AF-A0A1Z4RXF3-F1
#
_entry.id   AF-A0A1Z4RXF3-F1
#
_cell.length_a   1.000
_cell.length_b   1.000
_cell.length_c   1.000
_cell.angle_alpha   90.00
_cell.angle_beta   90.00
_cell.angle_gamma   90.00
#
_symmetry.space_group_name_H-M   'P 1'
#
loop_
_entity.id
_entity.type
_entity.pdbx_description
1 polymer ?
#
loop_
_entity_poly.entity_id
_entity_poly.type
_entity_poly.pdbx_seq_one_letter_code
_entity_poly.pdbx_strand_id
1 'polypeptide(L)'
;MNNNNKYNKKILVVDDEYTECDKEDFIDDVGIAEEQAFFASSYEEAKNIIECNSDIILCFVDCKIPKTSKKLYDFKSLSNNNDYGWGIDLVEYINKTLSKAQIAVYSAYVAQDNLRNYIKKFNNVSGCYDKPEGLQYRRLIYLQALEKYNDFLSSNIENNKSSKTTNDKLSNLISNSSSKKNKIFKYEDLNEDDRIFITDKAIQIKFLIRRSVQDIINIGKYFTEIKEKLQHGQFYPWLDLEFKDPNTNVVPYTSIFRFMTTYQLLKSINLTDLSQANILPSALYMIASKKVDKNALIEMKQLIEAGVTINLEVGKYLKNKYSKKDETQLSLIDIEKTENIVNKNFSQPSNTDTFSLANNLEKVSKQKIIKVLPRQNKWQIGRHLLICAEPDNLAFNKISSINIELCLCFPKDKYWNLNTNLKYKSIFNFYSQYENLDLALLLESIHKIIEITTNENDNILICYLPTLDILSLIEDLGCQGYIFEPNYQKCLNMIEKYC
;
A
#
# COMPACT_ATOMS: atom_id res chain seq x y z
N MET A 1 14.16 29.93 -10.75
CA MET A 1 15.49 29.32 -10.61
C MET A 1 15.29 27.81 -10.61
N ASN A 2 15.79 27.12 -11.62
CA ASN A 2 15.62 25.67 -11.79
C ASN A 2 16.24 24.92 -10.60
N ASN A 3 15.46 24.05 -9.96
CA ASN A 3 15.93 23.11 -8.92
C ASN A 3 16.88 22.02 -9.47
N ASN A 4 17.36 22.13 -10.72
CA ASN A 4 18.27 21.17 -11.35
C ASN A 4 19.73 21.25 -10.84
N ASN A 5 20.05 22.18 -9.94
CA ASN A 5 21.34 22.20 -9.23
C ASN A 5 21.31 21.35 -7.95
N LYS A 6 20.40 20.38 -7.85
CA LYS A 6 20.31 19.45 -6.71
C LYS A 6 21.46 18.42 -6.78
N TYR A 7 22.66 18.95 -6.53
CA TYR A 7 23.92 18.32 -6.20
C TYR A 7 24.48 17.33 -7.22
N ASN A 8 25.55 17.73 -7.90
CA ASN A 8 26.43 16.84 -8.64
C ASN A 8 27.20 15.95 -7.63
N LYS A 9 26.53 14.95 -7.06
CA LYS A 9 27.07 14.10 -5.99
C LYS A 9 27.78 12.90 -6.59
N LYS A 10 29.11 12.95 -6.69
CA LYS A 10 29.88 11.75 -7.04
C LYS A 10 30.06 10.84 -5.82
N ILE A 11 29.69 9.58 -5.96
CA ILE A 11 29.71 8.57 -4.89
C ILE A 11 30.56 7.39 -5.34
N LEU A 12 31.42 6.90 -4.46
CA LEU A 12 32.21 5.69 -4.68
C LEU A 12 31.75 4.56 -3.77
N VAL A 13 31.46 3.39 -4.33
CA VAL A 13 31.17 2.15 -3.61
C VAL A 13 32.28 1.15 -3.85
N VAL A 14 32.87 0.64 -2.77
CA VAL A 14 33.97 -0.32 -2.80
C VAL A 14 33.57 -1.58 -2.03
N ASP A 15 33.24 -2.64 -2.77
CA ASP A 15 32.82 -3.95 -2.27
C ASP A 15 33.34 -5.00 -3.27
N ASP A 16 33.91 -6.10 -2.79
CA ASP A 16 34.36 -7.19 -3.66
C ASP A 16 33.23 -8.14 -4.06
N GLU A 17 32.05 -7.99 -3.44
CA GLU A 17 30.88 -8.85 -3.63
C GLU A 17 29.72 -8.17 -4.37
N TYR A 18 29.90 -7.03 -5.05
CA TYR A 18 28.82 -6.44 -5.86
C TYR A 18 28.76 -7.06 -7.27
N THR A 19 27.55 -7.20 -7.79
CA THR A 19 27.24 -7.59 -9.18
C THR A 19 26.77 -6.38 -9.99
N GLU A 20 26.62 -6.50 -11.32
CA GLU A 20 26.04 -5.41 -12.13
C GLU A 20 24.62 -5.05 -11.70
N CYS A 21 23.81 -6.05 -11.31
CA CYS A 21 22.47 -5.83 -10.78
C CYS A 21 22.50 -4.96 -9.50
N ASP A 22 23.50 -5.16 -8.64
CA ASP A 22 23.63 -4.39 -7.40
C ASP A 22 24.01 -2.92 -7.66
N LYS A 23 24.65 -2.63 -8.81
CA LYS A 23 24.98 -1.27 -9.21
C LYS A 23 23.73 -0.52 -9.66
N GLU A 24 22.91 -1.15 -10.51
CA GLU A 24 21.65 -0.58 -10.98
C GLU A 24 20.71 -0.28 -9.80
N ASP A 25 20.53 -1.27 -8.92
CA ASP A 25 19.72 -1.11 -7.70
C ASP A 25 20.25 0.03 -6.82
N PHE A 26 21.57 0.12 -6.62
CA PHE A 26 22.17 1.22 -5.86
C PHE A 26 21.90 2.59 -6.48
N ILE A 27 22.10 2.72 -7.80
CA ILE A 27 21.90 3.98 -8.53
C ILE A 27 20.45 4.44 -8.39
N ASP A 28 19.50 3.53 -8.62
CA ASP A 28 18.06 3.79 -8.50
C ASP A 28 17.68 4.18 -7.07
N ASP A 29 18.20 3.46 -6.07
CA ASP A 29 17.87 3.69 -4.66
C ASP A 29 18.38 5.02 -4.12
N VAL A 30 19.58 5.39 -4.53
CA VAL A 30 20.21 6.64 -4.13
C VAL A 30 19.70 7.82 -4.97
N GLY A 31 19.13 7.55 -6.14
CA GLY A 31 18.57 8.55 -7.04
C GLY A 31 19.64 9.46 -7.63
N ILE A 32 20.78 8.90 -8.02
CA ILE A 32 21.88 9.61 -8.69
C ILE A 32 21.99 9.17 -10.16
N ALA A 33 22.64 9.98 -10.99
CA ALA A 33 22.90 9.59 -12.36
C ALA A 33 24.03 8.55 -12.42
N GLU A 34 24.02 7.68 -13.44
CA GLU A 34 25.01 6.60 -13.59
C GLU A 34 26.45 7.16 -13.63
N GLU A 35 26.68 8.28 -14.31
CA GLU A 35 27.98 8.95 -14.38
C GLU A 35 28.49 9.54 -13.05
N GLN A 36 27.63 9.53 -12.02
CA GLN A 36 27.95 9.98 -10.68
C GLN A 36 28.24 8.83 -9.72
N ALA A 37 27.96 7.58 -10.12
CA ALA A 37 28.18 6.39 -9.32
C ALA A 37 29.44 5.64 -9.78
N PHE A 38 30.41 5.51 -8.89
CA PHE A 38 31.63 4.76 -9.14
C PHE A 38 31.64 3.49 -8.30
N PHE A 39 32.12 2.40 -8.89
CA PHE A 39 32.19 1.10 -8.23
C PHE A 39 33.60 0.54 -8.37
N ALA A 40 34.15 0.00 -7.29
CA ALA A 40 35.45 -0.68 -7.30
C ALA A 40 35.43 -1.97 -6.50
N SER A 41 35.96 -3.04 -7.08
CA SER A 41 36.00 -4.37 -6.48
C SER A 41 37.28 -4.63 -5.67
N SER A 42 38.22 -3.67 -5.70
CA SER A 42 39.54 -3.82 -5.10
C SER A 42 40.16 -2.46 -4.74
N TYR A 43 41.17 -2.51 -3.88
CA TYR A 43 41.92 -1.33 -3.45
C TYR A 43 42.51 -0.52 -4.62
N GLU A 44 43.24 -1.17 -5.54
CA GLU A 44 43.91 -0.44 -6.63
C GLU A 44 42.91 0.14 -7.62
N GLU A 45 41.78 -0.53 -7.85
CA GLU A 45 40.69 0.00 -8.69
C GLU A 45 40.08 1.25 -8.06
N ALA A 46 39.75 1.20 -6.76
CA ALA A 46 39.21 2.34 -6.03
C ALA A 46 40.20 3.51 -6.02
N LYS A 47 41.49 3.22 -5.82
CA LYS A 47 42.56 4.21 -5.86
C LYS A 47 42.65 4.93 -7.20
N ASN A 48 42.63 4.19 -8.31
CA ASN A 48 42.64 4.78 -9.65
C ASN A 48 41.42 5.70 -9.88
N ILE A 49 40.23 5.27 -9.43
CA ILE A 49 39.01 6.08 -9.52
C ILE A 49 39.15 7.38 -8.74
N ILE A 50 39.66 7.32 -7.50
CA ILE A 50 39.88 8.49 -6.64
C ILE A 50 40.87 9.47 -7.28
N GLU A 51 41.97 8.97 -7.86
CA GLU A 51 42.98 9.79 -8.54
C GLU A 51 42.40 10.53 -9.75
N CYS A 52 41.38 9.96 -10.41
CA CYS A 52 40.68 10.61 -11.53
C CYS A 52 39.48 11.48 -11.10
N ASN A 53 38.98 11.35 -9.87
CA ASN A 53 37.73 11.99 -9.43
C ASN A 53 37.87 12.63 -8.03
N SER A 54 38.58 13.77 -7.99
CA SER A 54 38.78 14.55 -6.75
C SER A 54 37.51 15.17 -6.15
N ASP A 55 36.39 15.14 -6.89
CA ASP A 55 35.09 15.67 -6.52
C ASP A 55 34.12 14.62 -5.94
N ILE A 56 34.60 13.39 -5.67
CA ILE A 56 33.84 12.41 -4.88
C ILE A 56 33.58 12.98 -3.47
N ILE A 57 32.32 12.91 -3.02
CA ILE A 57 31.88 13.49 -1.74
C ILE A 57 31.49 12.44 -0.70
N LEU A 58 31.27 11.20 -1.12
CA LEU A 58 30.86 10.09 -0.26
C LEU A 58 31.48 8.79 -0.75
N CYS A 59 32.09 8.03 0.16
CA CYS A 59 32.68 6.72 -0.12
C CYS A 59 32.06 5.66 0.80
N PHE A 60 31.66 4.54 0.22
CA PHE A 60 31.24 3.32 0.91
C PHE A 60 32.37 2.31 0.77
N VAL A 61 32.93 1.83 1.88
CA VAL A 61 34.11 0.97 1.86
C VAL A 61 33.89 -0.29 2.69
N ASP A 62 33.89 -1.45 2.04
CA ASP A 62 34.05 -2.73 2.74
C ASP A 62 35.48 -2.83 3.28
N CYS A 63 35.63 -3.21 4.55
CA CYS A 63 36.95 -3.46 5.14
C CYS A 63 37.70 -4.60 4.43
N LYS A 64 36.98 -5.61 3.93
CA LYS A 64 37.54 -6.87 3.43
C LYS A 64 37.61 -6.94 1.90
N ILE A 65 38.16 -5.92 1.26
CA ILE A 65 38.42 -5.95 -0.19
C ILE A 65 39.80 -6.53 -0.53
N PRO A 66 39.97 -7.17 -1.70
CA PRO A 66 41.28 -7.58 -2.20
C PRO A 66 42.11 -6.36 -2.63
N LYS A 67 43.44 -6.53 -2.67
CA LYS A 67 44.31 -5.48 -3.20
C LYS A 67 44.03 -5.20 -4.68
N THR A 68 43.87 -6.26 -5.46
CA THR A 68 43.67 -6.22 -6.92
C THR A 68 42.55 -7.16 -7.32
N SER A 69 41.79 -6.80 -8.36
CA SER A 69 40.64 -7.58 -8.86
C SER A 69 40.99 -8.97 -9.39
N LYS A 70 42.27 -9.26 -9.66
CA LYS A 70 42.73 -10.54 -10.23
C LYS A 70 42.99 -11.63 -9.19
N LYS A 71 43.06 -11.30 -7.90
CA LYS A 71 43.34 -12.27 -6.84
C LYS A 71 42.04 -12.72 -6.19
N LEU A 72 41.66 -13.98 -6.42
CA LEU A 72 40.71 -14.70 -5.57
C LEU A 72 41.33 -14.82 -4.17
N TYR A 73 41.01 -13.85 -3.32
CA TYR A 73 41.25 -13.84 -1.88
C TYR A 73 42.68 -14.14 -1.42
N ASP A 74 43.51 -13.10 -1.35
CA ASP A 74 44.77 -13.11 -0.59
C ASP A 74 44.52 -12.51 0.80
N PHE A 75 43.57 -13.09 1.55
CA PHE A 75 43.55 -12.87 2.99
C PHE A 75 44.80 -13.57 3.51
N LYS A 76 45.88 -12.82 3.72
CA LYS A 76 46.99 -13.28 4.56
C LYS A 76 46.33 -13.96 5.76
N SER A 77 46.66 -15.23 5.98
CA SER A 77 46.10 -16.03 7.05
C SER A 77 45.93 -15.15 8.28
N LEU A 78 44.69 -14.98 8.74
CA LEU A 78 44.23 -14.11 9.85
C LEU A 78 44.86 -14.48 11.21
N SER A 79 46.06 -15.06 11.23
CA SER A 79 46.78 -15.49 12.42
C SER A 79 47.24 -14.32 13.30
N ASN A 80 47.24 -13.08 12.77
CA ASN A 80 47.46 -11.87 13.56
C ASN A 80 46.17 -11.03 13.57
N ASN A 81 45.57 -10.87 14.76
CA ASN A 81 44.29 -10.20 15.04
C ASN A 81 44.16 -8.72 14.59
N ASN A 82 45.12 -8.17 13.84
CA ASN A 82 45.16 -6.76 13.45
C ASN A 82 45.19 -6.54 11.92
N ASP A 83 45.09 -7.61 11.11
CA ASP A 83 44.98 -7.44 9.66
C ASP A 83 43.51 -7.18 9.29
N TYR A 84 43.14 -5.90 9.24
CA TYR A 84 41.77 -5.46 8.91
C TYR A 84 41.46 -5.49 7.40
N GLY A 85 42.42 -5.93 6.56
CA GLY A 85 42.28 -5.97 5.11
C GLY A 85 42.57 -4.64 4.42
N TRP A 86 42.66 -4.69 3.08
CA TRP A 86 43.00 -3.52 2.26
C TRP A 86 41.93 -2.42 2.29
N GLY A 87 40.73 -2.70 2.77
CA GLY A 87 39.69 -1.68 2.92
C GLY A 87 40.06 -0.62 3.95
N ILE A 88 40.77 -0.98 5.02
CA ILE A 88 41.22 0.00 6.03
C ILE A 88 42.35 0.88 5.52
N ASP A 89 43.29 0.30 4.76
CA ASP A 89 44.31 1.09 4.06
C ASP A 89 43.65 2.06 3.06
N LEU A 90 42.54 1.64 2.42
CA LEU A 90 41.78 2.52 1.53
C LEU A 90 41.09 3.66 2.28
N VAL A 91 40.53 3.40 3.47
CA VAL A 91 39.94 4.46 4.32
C VAL A 91 40.99 5.53 4.67
N GLU A 92 42.21 5.11 5.04
CA GLU A 92 43.32 6.03 5.31
C GLU A 92 43.72 6.84 4.07
N TYR A 93 43.79 6.18 2.91
CA TYR A 93 44.06 6.84 1.63
C TYR A 93 42.98 7.86 1.25
N ILE A 94 41.69 7.51 1.40
CA ILE A 94 40.56 8.42 1.14
C ILE A 94 40.61 9.62 2.11
N ASN A 95 40.85 9.40 3.40
CA ASN A 95 40.96 10.47 4.38
C ASN A 95 42.04 11.50 4.00
N LYS A 96 43.17 11.03 3.49
CA LYS A 96 44.29 11.89 3.07
C LYS A 96 44.04 12.60 1.74
N THR A 97 43.48 11.90 0.75
CA THR A 97 43.38 12.39 -0.63
C THR A 97 42.07 13.16 -0.88
N LEU A 98 40.98 12.72 -0.24
CA LEU A 98 39.63 13.28 -0.33
C LEU A 98 39.18 13.79 1.04
N SER A 99 39.89 14.76 1.60
CA SER A 99 39.65 15.26 2.96
C SER A 99 38.24 15.84 3.20
N LYS A 100 37.50 16.17 2.13
CA LYS A 100 36.11 16.63 2.17
C LYS A 100 35.08 15.52 2.02
N ALA A 101 35.47 14.36 1.49
CA ALA A 101 34.58 13.23 1.30
C ALA A 101 34.25 12.59 2.65
N GLN A 102 32.99 12.21 2.85
CA GLN A 102 32.59 11.39 3.98
C GLN A 102 32.81 9.90 3.67
N ILE A 103 33.13 9.11 4.68
CA ILE A 103 33.44 7.68 4.53
C ILE A 103 32.50 6.86 5.41
N ALA A 104 31.71 5.98 4.79
CA ALA A 104 30.93 4.96 5.48
C ALA A 104 31.65 3.62 5.36
N VAL A 105 32.09 3.07 6.49
CA VAL A 105 32.83 1.80 6.54
C VAL A 105 31.87 0.69 6.91
N TYR A 106 31.92 -0.46 6.22
CA TYR A 106 31.11 -1.62 6.58
C TYR A 106 31.89 -2.93 6.51
N SER A 107 31.47 -3.94 7.29
CA SER A 107 32.09 -5.27 7.28
C SER A 107 31.18 -6.33 7.90
N ALA A 108 31.23 -7.57 7.38
CA ALA A 108 30.39 -8.68 7.83
C ALA A 108 30.83 -9.27 9.18
N TYR A 109 32.03 -8.91 9.64
CA TYR A 109 32.64 -9.46 10.86
C TYR A 109 32.98 -8.36 11.87
N VAL A 110 32.21 -7.28 11.89
CA VAL A 110 32.37 -6.21 12.88
C VAL A 110 31.81 -6.68 14.22
N ALA A 111 32.52 -7.61 14.84
CA ALA A 111 32.38 -7.90 16.27
C ALA A 111 33.33 -7.06 17.12
N GLN A 112 34.00 -6.04 16.58
CA GLN A 112 35.18 -5.48 17.25
C GLN A 112 35.09 -3.97 17.46
N ASP A 113 34.92 -3.59 18.73
CA ASP A 113 35.28 -2.28 19.26
C ASP A 113 36.63 -1.78 18.72
N ASN A 114 37.55 -2.70 18.38
CA ASN A 114 38.85 -2.39 17.77
C ASN A 114 38.73 -1.65 16.44
N LEU A 115 37.86 -2.09 15.52
CA LEU A 115 37.67 -1.41 14.23
C LEU A 115 37.10 -0.01 14.47
N ARG A 116 36.07 0.10 15.31
CA ARG A 116 35.47 1.39 15.68
C ARG A 116 36.51 2.32 16.33
N ASN A 117 37.37 1.79 17.20
CA ASN A 117 38.43 2.57 17.84
C ASN A 117 39.53 2.98 16.86
N TYR A 118 39.86 2.11 15.90
CA TYR A 118 40.84 2.42 14.88
C TYR A 118 40.36 3.55 13.96
N ILE A 119 39.13 3.47 13.45
CA ILE A 119 38.61 4.45 12.49
C ILE A 119 38.26 5.80 13.13
N LYS A 120 38.06 5.87 14.46
CA LYS A 120 37.82 7.12 15.19
C LYS A 120 38.93 8.17 15.00
N LYS A 121 40.13 7.75 14.58
CA LYS A 121 41.24 8.66 14.26
C LYS A 121 41.01 9.47 12.96
N PHE A 122 40.04 9.06 12.13
CA PHE A 122 39.74 9.69 10.85
C PHE A 122 38.51 10.60 10.97
N ASN A 123 38.72 11.91 10.82
CA ASN A 123 37.69 12.92 11.06
C ASN A 123 36.54 12.91 10.04
N ASN A 124 36.71 12.26 8.90
CA ASN A 124 35.73 12.21 7.83
C ASN A 124 35.03 10.85 7.71
N VAL A 125 35.18 9.95 8.69
CA VAL A 125 34.42 8.71 8.77
C VAL A 125 33.08 8.99 9.45
N SER A 126 31.99 8.84 8.70
CA SER A 126 30.62 9.12 9.16
C SER A 126 30.01 7.98 10.00
N GLY A 127 30.57 6.77 9.89
CA GLY A 127 30.15 5.63 10.70
C GLY A 127 30.77 4.31 10.28
N CYS A 128 30.64 3.33 11.18
CA CYS A 128 30.90 1.91 10.92
C CYS A 128 29.58 1.17 10.98
N TYR A 129 29.32 0.32 9.99
CA TYR A 129 28.08 -0.43 9.85
C TYR A 129 28.37 -1.92 9.76
N ASP A 130 27.54 -2.73 10.40
CA ASP A 130 27.64 -4.18 10.27
C ASP A 130 27.05 -4.57 8.92
N LYS A 131 27.78 -5.33 8.09
CA LYS A 131 27.30 -5.83 6.79
C LYS A 131 26.45 -7.08 7.07
N PRO A 132 25.11 -7.00 7.04
CA PRO A 132 24.30 -8.17 7.36
C PRO A 132 24.37 -9.15 6.20
N GLU A 133 24.14 -10.42 6.47
CA GLU A 133 24.07 -11.43 5.42
C GLU A 133 22.90 -11.11 4.48
N GLY A 134 23.23 -10.76 3.23
CA GLY A 134 22.27 -10.52 2.16
C GLY A 134 22.28 -9.10 1.59
N LEU A 135 22.21 -9.02 0.26
CA LEU A 135 22.27 -7.78 -0.54
C LEU A 135 21.24 -6.72 -0.12
N GLN A 136 20.01 -7.15 0.19
CA GLN A 136 18.92 -6.28 0.66
C GLN A 136 19.25 -5.46 1.90
N TYR A 137 20.23 -5.88 2.70
CA TYR A 137 20.66 -5.15 3.88
C TYR A 137 21.78 -4.14 3.59
N ARG A 138 22.59 -4.34 2.54
CA ARG A 138 23.59 -3.35 2.12
C ARG A 138 22.93 -2.03 1.72
N ARG A 139 21.77 -2.12 1.07
CA ARG A 139 20.90 -0.97 0.75
C ARG A 139 20.55 -0.12 1.98
N LEU A 140 20.21 -0.75 3.10
CA LEU A 140 19.87 -0.02 4.33
C LEU A 140 21.08 0.78 4.86
N ILE A 141 22.27 0.20 4.80
CA ILE A 141 23.51 0.88 5.18
C ILE A 141 23.74 2.11 4.30
N TYR A 142 23.55 1.95 2.99
CA TYR A 142 23.73 3.04 2.04
C TYR A 142 22.81 4.22 2.34
N LEU A 143 21.52 3.93 2.56
CA LEU A 143 20.53 4.94 2.91
C LEU A 143 20.82 5.60 4.26
N GLN A 144 21.21 4.84 5.29
CA GLN A 144 21.57 5.39 6.61
C GLN A 144 22.79 6.31 6.54
N ALA A 145 23.82 5.93 5.78
CA ALA A 145 25.00 6.77 5.60
C ALA A 145 24.68 8.04 4.79
N LEU A 146 23.81 7.94 3.78
CA LEU A 146 23.32 9.08 3.00
C LEU A 146 22.50 10.04 3.86
N GLU A 147 21.65 9.52 4.74
CA GLU A 147 20.90 10.32 5.71
C GLU A 147 21.86 11.10 6.60
N LYS A 148 22.84 10.44 7.23
CA LYS A 148 23.87 11.12 8.03
C LYS A 148 24.68 12.14 7.24
N TYR A 149 24.97 11.84 5.97
CA TYR A 149 25.65 12.78 5.09
C TYR A 149 24.80 14.04 4.84
N ASN A 150 23.50 13.85 4.58
CA ASN A 150 22.57 14.97 4.40
C ASN A 150 22.38 15.76 5.70
N ASP A 151 22.39 15.11 6.86
CA ASP A 151 22.38 15.78 8.16
C ASP A 151 23.64 16.61 8.36
N PHE A 152 24.81 16.07 8.03
CA PHE A 152 26.08 16.82 8.05
C PHE A 152 26.05 18.05 7.12
N LEU A 153 25.48 17.91 5.91
CA LEU A 153 25.26 19.04 5.03
C LEU A 153 24.31 20.07 5.63
N SER A 154 23.21 19.60 6.23
CA SER A 154 22.18 20.45 6.83
C SER A 154 22.73 21.21 8.03
N SER A 155 23.49 20.56 8.91
CA SER A 155 24.14 21.21 10.06
C SER A 155 25.16 22.26 9.62
N ASN A 156 25.90 21.99 8.53
CA ASN A 156 26.81 22.97 7.95
C ASN A 156 26.06 24.13 7.28
N ILE A 157 24.86 23.90 6.74
CA ILE A 157 24.01 24.94 6.16
C ILE A 157 23.31 25.76 7.26
N GLU A 158 22.84 25.15 8.34
CA GLU A 158 22.14 25.80 9.46
C GLU A 158 23.08 26.70 10.27
N ASN A 159 24.32 26.25 10.50
CA ASN A 159 25.39 27.12 11.02
C ASN A 159 25.64 28.34 10.12
N ASN A 160 25.23 28.27 8.85
CA ASN A 160 25.30 29.35 7.86
C ASN A 160 23.95 30.05 7.58
N LYS A 161 22.82 29.59 8.13
CA LYS A 161 21.47 30.10 7.86
C LYS A 161 20.65 30.31 9.13
N SER A 162 21.17 31.13 10.03
CA SER A 162 20.29 31.95 10.89
C SER A 162 19.61 33.03 10.03
N SER A 163 18.56 32.68 9.28
CA SER A 163 17.45 33.58 8.92
C SER A 163 16.35 32.94 8.06
N LYS A 164 15.15 32.90 8.66
CA LYS A 164 13.77 32.90 8.12
C LYS A 164 13.10 31.61 7.58
N THR A 165 11.99 31.34 8.27
CA THR A 165 10.82 30.41 8.09
C THR A 165 9.94 30.78 6.88
N THR A 166 9.03 29.94 6.33
CA THR A 166 7.76 29.40 6.92
C THR A 166 7.08 28.45 5.91
N ASN A 167 6.27 27.46 6.36
CA ASN A 167 5.07 26.97 5.64
C ASN A 167 4.20 26.04 6.51
N ASP A 168 2.96 26.44 6.82
CA ASP A 168 2.21 25.97 8.01
C ASP A 168 0.72 25.61 7.79
N LYS A 169 0.32 25.17 6.59
CA LYS A 169 -1.12 24.99 6.25
C LYS A 169 -1.63 23.56 6.04
N LEU A 170 -0.76 22.56 5.91
CA LEU A 170 -1.18 21.14 5.76
C LEU A 170 -1.19 20.37 7.09
N SER A 171 -0.42 20.84 8.07
CA SER A 171 -0.33 20.32 9.45
C SER A 171 -1.67 20.38 10.20
N ASN A 172 -2.54 21.33 9.85
CA ASN A 172 -3.81 21.57 10.54
C ASN A 172 -4.96 20.62 10.15
N LEU A 173 -4.82 19.84 9.07
CA LEU A 173 -5.85 18.86 8.67
C LEU A 173 -5.65 17.48 9.33
N ILE A 174 -4.44 17.18 9.81
CA ILE A 174 -4.10 15.90 10.45
C ILE A 174 -4.37 15.93 11.97
N SER A 175 -4.48 17.12 12.57
CA SER A 175 -4.54 17.32 14.02
C SER A 175 -5.95 17.25 14.64
N ASN A 176 -7.02 17.12 13.84
CA ASN A 176 -8.39 17.23 14.33
C ASN A 176 -9.14 15.90 14.59
N SER A 177 -8.44 14.77 14.71
CA SER A 177 -9.05 13.46 14.99
C SER A 177 -8.53 12.76 16.26
N SER A 178 -8.58 13.37 17.45
CA SER A 178 -8.50 12.57 18.69
C SER A 178 -9.04 13.25 19.95
N SER A 179 -10.26 12.87 20.37
CA SER A 179 -10.76 13.06 21.74
C SER A 179 -10.83 11.74 22.53
N LYS A 180 -9.94 10.80 22.23
CA LYS A 180 -9.56 9.71 23.14
C LYS A 180 -8.12 9.94 23.55
N LYS A 181 -7.87 10.13 24.85
CA LYS A 181 -6.53 10.27 25.45
C LYS A 181 -5.73 8.98 25.25
N ASN A 182 -5.24 8.75 24.03
CA ASN A 182 -4.18 7.77 23.81
C ASN A 182 -2.91 8.35 24.43
N LYS A 183 -2.32 7.61 25.37
CA LYS A 183 -0.98 7.94 25.85
C LYS A 183 -0.07 8.05 24.63
N ILE A 184 0.45 9.25 24.38
CA ILE A 184 1.41 9.49 23.30
C ILE A 184 2.67 8.73 23.69
N PHE A 185 3.09 7.79 22.83
CA PHE A 185 4.34 7.08 23.00
C PHE A 185 5.52 8.05 22.90
N LYS A 186 6.42 8.02 23.88
CA LYS A 186 7.62 8.86 23.95
C LYS A 186 8.85 7.96 23.98
N TYR A 187 9.79 8.18 23.06
CA TYR A 187 11.02 7.40 23.01
C TYR A 187 11.93 7.68 24.21
N GLU A 188 11.73 8.82 24.88
CA GLU A 188 12.46 9.26 26.07
C GLU A 188 12.12 8.41 27.30
N ASP A 189 10.99 7.70 27.29
CA ASP A 189 10.59 6.81 28.37
C ASP A 189 11.32 5.44 28.30
N LEU A 190 12.05 5.18 27.21
CA LEU A 190 12.85 3.95 27.01
C LEU A 190 14.29 4.16 27.48
N ASN A 191 14.95 3.06 27.90
CA ASN A 191 16.39 3.08 28.06
C ASN A 191 17.10 3.23 26.69
N GLU A 192 18.39 3.57 26.72
CA GLU A 192 19.15 3.91 25.52
C GLU A 192 19.25 2.75 24.52
N ASP A 193 19.51 1.54 25.00
CA ASP A 193 19.63 0.34 24.15
C ASP A 193 18.31 0.00 23.46
N ASP A 194 17.20 0.00 24.20
CA ASP A 194 15.86 -0.25 23.66
C ASP A 194 15.46 0.84 22.66
N ARG A 195 15.81 2.10 22.94
CA ARG A 195 15.53 3.21 22.04
C ARG A 195 16.28 3.07 20.72
N ILE A 196 17.57 2.70 20.76
CA ILE A 196 18.37 2.44 19.55
C ILE A 196 17.78 1.28 18.76
N PHE A 197 17.51 0.16 19.42
CA PHE A 197 16.94 -1.03 18.78
C PHE A 197 15.59 -0.77 18.14
N ILE A 198 14.64 -0.15 18.86
CA ILE A 198 13.30 0.13 18.35
C ILE A 198 13.35 1.13 17.19
N THR A 199 14.24 2.13 17.26
CA THR A 199 14.42 3.10 16.16
C THR A 199 14.94 2.43 14.90
N ASP A 200 15.97 1.60 15.02
CA ASP A 200 16.53 0.82 13.91
C ASP A 200 15.47 -0.11 13.29
N LYS A 201 14.73 -0.86 14.12
CA LYS A 201 13.64 -1.72 13.64
C LYS A 201 12.50 -0.93 13.00
N ALA A 202 12.15 0.25 13.50
CA ALA A 202 11.16 1.11 12.88
C ALA A 202 11.61 1.60 11.49
N ILE A 203 12.90 1.93 11.32
CA ILE A 203 13.48 2.27 10.02
C ILE A 203 13.39 1.07 9.06
N GLN A 204 13.80 -0.13 9.51
CA GLN A 204 13.71 -1.36 8.72
C GLN A 204 12.26 -1.68 8.31
N ILE A 205 11.29 -1.54 9.21
CA ILE A 205 9.88 -1.77 8.90
C ILE A 205 9.37 -0.77 7.87
N LYS A 206 9.68 0.54 8.02
CA LYS A 206 9.29 1.56 7.03
C LYS A 206 9.87 1.25 5.66
N PHE A 207 11.12 0.80 5.62
CA PHE A 207 11.78 0.36 4.40
C PHE A 207 11.07 -0.84 3.76
N LEU A 208 10.79 -1.90 4.53
CA LEU A 208 10.05 -3.08 4.05
C LEU A 208 8.66 -2.72 3.51
N ILE A 209 7.97 -1.75 4.13
CA ILE A 209 6.68 -1.25 3.65
C ILE A 209 6.82 -0.56 2.28
N ARG A 210 7.81 0.32 2.10
CA ARG A 210 8.06 0.98 0.81
C ARG A 210 8.42 -0.02 -0.28
N ARG A 211 9.31 -0.95 0.04
CA ARG A 211 9.68 -2.06 -0.86
C ARG A 211 8.45 -2.89 -1.24
N SER A 212 7.59 -3.21 -0.27
CA SER A 212 6.35 -3.96 -0.54
C SER A 212 5.45 -3.23 -1.54
N VAL A 213 5.37 -1.89 -1.48
CA VAL A 213 4.64 -1.11 -2.49
C VAL A 213 5.26 -1.26 -3.87
N GLN A 214 6.59 -1.17 -3.99
CA GLN A 214 7.27 -1.36 -5.27
C GLN A 214 7.11 -2.79 -5.80
N ASP A 215 7.21 -3.80 -4.93
CA ASP A 215 7.02 -5.20 -5.28
C ASP A 215 5.60 -5.45 -5.82
N ILE A 216 4.56 -4.87 -5.20
CA ILE A 216 3.17 -4.91 -5.69
C ILE A 216 3.06 -4.36 -7.12
N ILE A 217 3.76 -3.25 -7.42
CA ILE A 217 3.76 -2.62 -8.74
C ILE A 217 4.49 -3.50 -9.75
N ASN A 218 5.66 -4.01 -9.40
CA ASN A 218 6.48 -4.88 -10.25
C ASN A 218 5.74 -6.19 -10.56
N ILE A 219 5.09 -6.80 -9.58
CA ILE A 219 4.23 -7.97 -9.77
C ILE A 219 3.11 -7.64 -10.76
N GLY A 220 2.46 -6.48 -10.62
CA GLY A 220 1.42 -6.02 -11.54
C GLY A 220 1.93 -5.80 -12.97
N LYS A 221 3.15 -5.26 -13.11
CA LYS A 221 3.85 -5.09 -14.39
C LYS A 221 4.07 -6.45 -15.06
N TYR A 222 4.67 -7.40 -14.36
CA TYR A 222 4.98 -8.73 -14.92
C TYR A 222 3.72 -9.49 -15.32
N PHE A 223 2.67 -9.47 -14.50
CA PHE A 223 1.39 -10.09 -14.90
C PHE A 223 0.79 -9.43 -16.15
N THR A 224 0.93 -8.12 -16.29
CA THR A 224 0.45 -7.40 -17.49
C THR A 224 1.24 -7.79 -18.73
N GLU A 225 2.57 -7.83 -18.64
CA GLU A 225 3.46 -8.23 -19.74
C GLU A 225 3.23 -9.68 -20.18
N ILE A 226 3.06 -10.61 -19.23
CA ILE A 226 2.75 -12.01 -19.53
C ILE A 226 1.39 -12.13 -20.22
N LYS A 227 0.37 -11.43 -19.72
CA LYS A 227 -0.97 -11.42 -20.33
C LYS A 227 -0.95 -10.90 -21.77
N GLU A 228 -0.12 -9.91 -22.07
CA GLU A 228 0.04 -9.35 -23.42
C GLU A 228 0.75 -10.32 -24.39
N LYS A 229 1.58 -11.24 -23.88
CA LYS A 229 2.29 -12.24 -24.70
C LYS A 229 1.47 -13.50 -24.98
N LEU A 230 0.53 -13.84 -24.10
CA LEU A 230 -0.33 -15.02 -24.25
C LEU A 230 -1.50 -14.76 -25.20
N GLN A 231 -1.96 -15.80 -25.92
CA GLN A 231 -3.13 -15.67 -26.78
C GLN A 231 -4.42 -15.51 -25.93
N HIS A 232 -5.48 -14.98 -26.54
CA HIS A 232 -6.78 -14.85 -25.89
C HIS A 232 -7.23 -16.19 -25.27
N GLY A 233 -7.62 -16.16 -24.00
CA GLY A 233 -8.07 -17.33 -23.24
C GLY A 233 -6.97 -18.14 -22.54
N GLN A 234 -5.68 -17.91 -22.84
CA GLN A 234 -4.58 -18.70 -22.25
C GLN A 234 -4.10 -18.19 -20.88
N PHE A 235 -4.43 -16.96 -20.50
CA PHE A 235 -3.92 -16.35 -19.26
C PHE A 235 -4.39 -17.07 -17.98
N TYR A 236 -5.67 -17.43 -17.88
CA TYR A 236 -6.19 -18.14 -16.70
C TYR A 236 -5.66 -19.57 -16.57
N PRO A 237 -5.63 -20.40 -17.63
CA PRO A 237 -4.96 -21.70 -17.58
C PRO A 237 -3.50 -21.62 -17.16
N TRP A 238 -2.77 -20.59 -17.62
CA TRP A 238 -1.39 -20.35 -17.19
C TRP A 238 -1.30 -19.99 -15.70
N LEU A 239 -2.19 -19.12 -15.20
CA LEU A 239 -2.26 -18.81 -13.76
C LEU A 239 -2.56 -20.05 -12.91
N ASP A 240 -3.47 -20.90 -13.38
CA ASP A 240 -3.76 -22.18 -12.74
C ASP A 240 -2.57 -23.13 -12.74
N LEU A 241 -1.73 -23.11 -13.77
CA LEU A 241 -0.54 -23.94 -13.85
C LEU A 241 0.55 -23.47 -12.86
N GLU A 242 0.80 -22.16 -12.78
CA GLU A 242 1.93 -21.61 -12.02
C GLU A 242 1.62 -21.32 -10.54
N PHE A 243 0.39 -20.91 -10.23
CA PHE A 243 0.04 -20.37 -8.90
C PHE A 243 -0.95 -21.21 -8.10
N LYS A 244 -1.45 -22.32 -8.67
CA LYS A 244 -2.40 -23.23 -8.01
C LYS A 244 -1.65 -24.44 -7.45
N ASP A 245 -0.86 -24.23 -6.41
CA ASP A 245 -0.32 -25.33 -5.63
C ASP A 245 -1.36 -25.80 -4.61
N PRO A 246 -1.76 -27.08 -4.59
CA PRO A 246 -2.69 -27.60 -3.59
C PRO A 246 -2.17 -27.57 -2.15
N ASN A 247 -0.86 -27.39 -1.94
CA ASN A 247 -0.23 -27.44 -0.62
C ASN A 247 0.23 -26.08 -0.08
N THR A 248 0.23 -25.01 -0.89
CA THR A 248 0.63 -23.66 -0.46
C THR A 248 -0.45 -22.63 -0.75
N ASN A 249 -0.44 -21.52 0.00
CA ASN A 249 -1.43 -20.45 -0.13
C ASN A 249 -1.44 -19.91 -1.57
N VAL A 250 -2.46 -20.31 -2.33
CA VAL A 250 -2.75 -19.86 -3.69
C VAL A 250 -2.95 -18.34 -3.70
N VAL A 251 -2.25 -17.63 -4.59
CA VAL A 251 -2.53 -16.21 -4.83
C VAL A 251 -3.88 -16.12 -5.55
N PRO A 252 -4.94 -15.55 -4.95
CA PRO A 252 -6.24 -15.50 -5.61
C PRO A 252 -6.18 -14.65 -6.88
N TYR A 253 -6.95 -15.01 -7.91
CA TYR A 253 -7.05 -14.21 -9.14
C TYR A 253 -7.41 -12.75 -8.85
N THR A 254 -8.24 -12.49 -7.83
CA THR A 254 -8.60 -11.13 -7.41
C THR A 254 -7.37 -10.30 -7.01
N SER A 255 -6.38 -10.91 -6.36
CA SER A 255 -5.12 -10.25 -6.00
C SER A 255 -4.28 -9.95 -7.24
N ILE A 256 -4.18 -10.92 -8.17
CA ILE A 256 -3.49 -10.74 -9.46
C ILE A 256 -4.09 -9.57 -10.24
N PHE A 257 -5.42 -9.50 -10.35
CA PHE A 257 -6.08 -8.38 -11.00
C PHE A 257 -5.89 -7.05 -10.28
N ARG A 258 -5.84 -7.04 -8.95
CA ARG A 258 -5.51 -5.83 -8.18
C ARG A 258 -4.09 -5.35 -8.47
N PHE A 259 -3.11 -6.25 -8.55
CA PHE A 259 -1.73 -5.92 -8.92
C PHE A 259 -1.67 -5.29 -10.31
N MET A 260 -2.24 -5.96 -11.32
CA MET A 260 -2.27 -5.47 -12.69
C MET A 260 -2.97 -4.11 -12.80
N THR A 261 -4.13 -3.95 -12.15
CA THR A 261 -4.89 -2.70 -12.15
C THR A 261 -4.09 -1.57 -11.50
N THR A 262 -3.44 -1.85 -10.37
CA THR A 262 -2.56 -0.90 -9.68
C THR A 262 -1.45 -0.40 -10.60
N TYR A 263 -0.73 -1.33 -11.24
CA TYR A 263 0.32 -0.99 -12.20
C TYR A 263 -0.21 -0.15 -13.37
N GLN A 264 -1.32 -0.55 -13.99
CA GLN A 264 -1.90 0.17 -15.12
C GLN A 264 -2.31 1.61 -14.76
N LEU A 265 -2.94 1.79 -13.59
CA LEU A 265 -3.34 3.12 -13.13
C LEU A 265 -2.14 4.01 -12.85
N LEU A 266 -1.11 3.49 -12.17
CA LEU A 266 0.12 4.23 -11.91
C LEU A 266 0.92 4.54 -13.18
N LYS A 267 0.97 3.59 -14.12
CA LYS A 267 1.55 3.81 -15.45
C LYS A 267 0.84 4.94 -16.19
N SER A 268 -0.48 5.04 -16.09
CA SER A 268 -1.26 6.09 -16.78
C SER A 268 -0.94 7.51 -16.32
N ILE A 269 -0.36 7.67 -15.13
CA ILE A 269 0.06 8.97 -14.56
C ILE A 269 1.59 9.11 -14.49
N ASN A 270 2.35 8.22 -15.14
CA ASN A 270 3.81 8.16 -15.09
C ASN A 270 4.35 8.11 -13.64
N LEU A 271 3.82 7.20 -12.83
CA LEU A 271 4.17 7.04 -11.42
C LEU A 271 4.46 5.57 -11.09
N THR A 272 5.31 4.93 -11.90
CA THR A 272 5.66 3.51 -11.74
C THR A 272 6.84 3.28 -10.79
N ASP A 273 7.66 4.30 -10.56
CA ASP A 273 8.69 4.30 -9.54
C ASP A 273 8.15 5.01 -8.29
N LEU A 274 7.92 4.23 -7.24
CA LEU A 274 7.46 4.69 -5.95
C LEU A 274 8.49 4.41 -4.84
N SER A 275 9.75 4.14 -5.21
CA SER A 275 10.86 3.86 -4.29
C SER A 275 11.00 4.92 -3.19
N GLN A 276 10.77 6.19 -3.54
CA GLN A 276 10.86 7.35 -2.64
C GLN A 276 9.50 7.79 -2.07
N ALA A 277 8.40 7.16 -2.49
CA ALA A 277 7.06 7.59 -2.09
C ALA A 277 6.62 6.96 -0.77
N ASN A 278 6.10 7.77 0.14
CA ASN A 278 5.53 7.30 1.40
C ASN A 278 4.07 6.84 1.20
N ILE A 279 3.86 5.70 0.52
CA ILE A 279 2.53 5.13 0.31
C ILE A 279 2.39 3.85 1.14
N LEU A 280 1.24 3.66 1.78
CA LEU A 280 0.91 2.38 2.42
C LEU A 280 0.23 1.44 1.42
N PRO A 281 0.53 0.13 1.42
CA PRO A 281 -0.11 -0.84 0.52
C PRO A 281 -1.65 -0.80 0.55
N SER A 282 -2.25 -0.58 1.72
CA SER A 282 -3.71 -0.47 1.86
C SER A 282 -4.29 0.74 1.13
N ALA A 283 -3.59 1.87 1.12
CA ALA A 283 -3.98 3.06 0.37
C ALA A 283 -3.86 2.82 -1.14
N LEU A 284 -2.79 2.14 -1.55
CA LEU A 284 -2.55 1.77 -2.93
C LEU A 284 -3.70 0.93 -3.51
N TYR A 285 -4.14 -0.13 -2.80
CA TYR A 285 -5.29 -0.93 -3.24
C TYR A 285 -6.61 -0.14 -3.25
N MET A 286 -6.81 0.77 -2.29
CA MET A 286 -8.00 1.61 -2.25
C MET A 286 -8.10 2.49 -3.52
N ILE A 287 -6.97 3.09 -3.89
CA ILE A 287 -6.85 3.98 -5.05
C ILE A 287 -6.84 3.18 -6.36
N ALA A 288 -6.39 1.92 -6.32
CA ALA A 288 -6.46 1.01 -7.46
C ALA A 288 -7.84 0.36 -7.69
N SER A 289 -8.86 0.73 -6.92
CA SER A 289 -10.21 0.19 -7.14
C SER A 289 -10.82 0.71 -8.44
N LYS A 290 -11.58 -0.13 -9.16
CA LYS A 290 -12.18 0.14 -10.49
C LYS A 290 -12.97 1.46 -10.62
N LYS A 291 -13.35 2.11 -9.51
CA LYS A 291 -14.19 3.31 -9.46
C LYS A 291 -13.42 4.61 -9.18
N VAL A 292 -12.09 4.60 -9.25
CA VAL A 292 -11.30 5.78 -8.91
C VAL A 292 -11.11 6.67 -10.13
N ASP A 293 -11.56 7.92 -10.00
CA ASP A 293 -11.48 8.97 -11.03
C ASP A 293 -10.03 9.35 -11.34
N LYS A 294 -9.72 9.69 -12.60
CA LYS A 294 -8.38 10.09 -13.02
C LYS A 294 -7.86 11.32 -12.27
N ASN A 295 -8.73 12.27 -11.91
CA ASN A 295 -8.35 13.45 -11.15
C ASN A 295 -7.90 13.10 -9.73
N ALA A 296 -8.46 12.04 -9.13
CA ALA A 296 -8.00 11.53 -7.84
C ALA A 296 -6.55 11.02 -7.91
N LEU A 297 -6.17 10.40 -9.03
CA LEU A 297 -4.82 9.92 -9.29
C LEU A 297 -3.83 11.07 -9.53
N ILE A 298 -4.25 12.12 -10.23
CA ILE A 298 -3.44 13.33 -10.44
C ILE A 298 -3.18 14.03 -9.11
N GLU A 299 -4.20 14.21 -8.26
CA GLU A 299 -4.00 14.81 -6.93
C GLU A 299 -3.14 13.91 -6.04
N MET A 300 -3.32 12.58 -6.09
CA MET A 300 -2.43 11.66 -5.38
C MET A 300 -0.97 11.86 -5.78
N LYS A 301 -0.68 11.96 -7.08
CA LYS A 301 0.67 12.21 -7.59
C LYS A 301 1.24 13.52 -7.02
N GLN A 302 0.47 14.59 -7.03
CA GLN A 302 0.89 15.88 -6.46
C GLN A 302 1.20 15.78 -4.96
N LEU A 303 0.39 15.02 -4.21
CA LEU A 303 0.62 14.80 -2.78
C LEU A 303 1.92 14.02 -2.53
N ILE A 304 2.20 13.01 -3.36
CA ILE A 304 3.45 12.23 -3.29
C ILE A 304 4.66 13.11 -3.61
N GLU A 305 4.59 13.90 -4.68
CA GLU A 305 5.64 14.85 -5.07
C GLU A 305 5.90 15.91 -3.98
N ALA A 306 4.86 16.25 -3.21
CA ALA A 306 4.96 17.12 -2.04
C ALA A 306 5.47 16.41 -0.77
N GLY A 307 5.80 15.12 -0.83
CA GLY A 307 6.31 14.33 0.29
C GLY A 307 5.24 13.88 1.30
N VAL A 308 3.95 14.02 0.97
CA VAL A 308 2.85 13.65 1.85
C VAL A 308 2.70 12.12 1.90
N THR A 309 2.56 11.57 3.11
CA THR A 309 2.30 10.13 3.27
C THR A 309 0.87 9.79 2.87
N ILE A 310 0.71 8.89 1.89
CA ILE A 310 -0.58 8.41 1.41
C ILE A 310 -0.98 7.17 2.22
N ASN A 311 -1.78 7.40 3.25
CA ASN A 311 -2.37 6.35 4.07
C ASN A 311 -3.81 6.01 3.61
N LEU A 312 -4.45 5.06 4.29
CA LEU A 312 -5.80 4.61 3.95
C LEU A 312 -6.85 5.74 4.00
N GLU A 313 -6.71 6.69 4.94
CA GLU A 313 -7.63 7.81 5.09
C GLU A 313 -7.50 8.81 3.94
N VAL A 314 -6.27 9.13 3.53
CA VAL A 314 -6.00 9.94 2.34
C VAL A 314 -6.57 9.27 1.09
N GLY A 315 -6.39 7.95 0.95
CA GLY A 315 -6.99 7.18 -0.14
C GLY A 315 -8.52 7.24 -0.15
N LYS A 316 -9.16 7.11 1.01
CA LYS A 316 -10.63 7.28 1.15
C LYS A 316 -11.08 8.69 0.83
N TYR A 317 -10.34 9.71 1.29
CA TYR A 317 -10.62 11.11 1.01
C TYR A 317 -10.58 11.38 -0.49
N LEU A 318 -9.50 10.99 -1.17
CA LEU A 318 -9.35 11.17 -2.62
C LEU A 318 -10.48 10.46 -3.37
N LYS A 319 -10.77 9.21 -3.00
CA LYS A 319 -11.89 8.48 -3.59
C LYS A 319 -13.21 9.21 -3.40
N ASN A 320 -13.55 9.64 -2.18
CA ASN A 320 -14.82 10.29 -1.88
C ASN A 320 -14.96 11.68 -2.53
N LYS A 321 -13.86 12.44 -2.59
CA LYS A 321 -13.82 13.78 -3.20
C LYS A 321 -14.21 13.74 -4.68
N TYR A 322 -13.77 12.71 -5.41
CA TYR A 322 -14.03 12.58 -6.84
C TYR A 322 -15.14 11.58 -7.19
N SER A 323 -15.66 10.80 -6.24
CA SER A 323 -16.80 9.90 -6.47
C SER A 323 -18.14 10.63 -6.67
N LYS A 324 -18.22 11.94 -6.37
CA LYS A 324 -19.48 12.71 -6.34
C LYS A 324 -19.73 13.57 -7.59
N LYS A 325 -18.97 13.40 -8.67
CA LYS A 325 -19.16 14.19 -9.89
C LYS A 325 -19.78 13.37 -11.03
N ASP A 326 -21.04 13.72 -11.30
CA ASP A 326 -21.70 13.82 -12.61
C ASP A 326 -22.00 12.54 -13.41
N GLU A 327 -23.15 11.92 -13.09
CA GLU A 327 -24.02 11.26 -14.08
C GLU A 327 -24.78 12.27 -14.97
N THR A 328 -24.60 13.58 -14.78
CA THR A 328 -25.38 14.62 -15.46
C THR A 328 -24.68 15.40 -16.58
N GLN A 329 -23.43 15.09 -16.96
CA GLN A 329 -22.76 15.76 -18.09
C GLN A 329 -21.80 14.85 -18.89
N LEU A 330 -22.30 13.71 -19.39
CA LEU A 330 -21.65 12.99 -20.50
C LEU A 330 -22.65 12.67 -21.61
N SER A 331 -23.13 13.72 -22.26
CA SER A 331 -23.58 13.64 -23.65
C SER A 331 -23.10 14.89 -24.38
N LEU A 332 -22.43 14.67 -25.51
CA LEU A 332 -21.89 15.64 -26.49
C LEU A 332 -20.44 16.08 -26.25
N ILE A 333 -19.50 15.26 -26.72
CA ILE A 333 -18.44 15.76 -27.61
C ILE A 333 -18.25 14.73 -28.73
N ASP A 334 -18.86 15.02 -29.88
CA ASP A 334 -18.36 14.57 -31.17
C ASP A 334 -17.27 15.53 -31.65
N ILE A 335 -16.31 14.97 -32.36
CA ILE A 335 -15.11 15.58 -32.93
C ILE A 335 -15.48 16.66 -33.96
N GLU A 336 -14.92 17.87 -33.85
CA GLU A 336 -14.16 18.53 -34.94
C GLU A 336 -13.54 19.91 -34.58
N LYS A 337 -12.26 20.04 -34.94
CA LYS A 337 -11.50 21.21 -35.45
C LYS A 337 -11.34 22.48 -34.60
N THR A 338 -10.09 22.66 -34.17
CA THR A 338 -9.40 23.91 -33.84
C THR A 338 -9.34 24.88 -35.02
N GLU A 339 -9.74 26.14 -34.81
CA GLU A 339 -8.92 27.34 -35.02
C GLU A 339 -9.63 28.62 -34.52
N ASN A 340 -8.88 29.41 -33.72
CA ASN A 340 -9.00 30.86 -33.46
C ASN A 340 -10.34 31.47 -33.01
N ILE A 341 -10.34 32.10 -31.82
CA ILE A 341 -10.55 33.57 -31.66
C ILE A 341 -10.28 34.00 -30.20
N VAL A 342 -9.62 35.15 -30.14
CA VAL A 342 -9.12 35.96 -29.04
C VAL A 342 -10.23 36.69 -28.25
N ASN A 343 -10.00 36.86 -26.95
CA ASN A 343 -10.55 37.86 -26.00
C ASN A 343 -12.04 38.26 -26.09
N LYS A 344 -12.78 38.03 -25.00
CA LYS A 344 -13.56 39.13 -24.40
C LYS A 344 -13.93 38.91 -22.92
N ASN A 345 -13.92 40.05 -22.24
CA ASN A 345 -14.08 40.28 -20.82
C ASN A 345 -15.47 39.96 -20.26
N PHE A 346 -15.44 39.59 -18.96
CA PHE A 346 -16.33 40.01 -17.88
C PHE A 346 -17.66 40.68 -18.25
N SER A 347 -18.75 40.04 -17.81
CA SER A 347 -19.95 40.71 -17.32
C SER A 347 -20.64 39.79 -16.31
N GLN A 348 -20.71 40.25 -15.06
CA GLN A 348 -21.62 39.69 -14.06
C GLN A 348 -23.07 39.99 -14.48
N PRO A 349 -24.01 39.15 -14.05
CA PRO A 349 -25.12 39.71 -13.30
C PRO A 349 -25.30 39.00 -11.96
N SER A 350 -25.39 39.85 -10.95
CA SER A 350 -26.10 39.66 -9.70
C SER A 350 -27.48 39.05 -9.91
N ASN A 351 -27.81 38.02 -9.13
CA ASN A 351 -29.08 37.97 -8.41
C ASN A 351 -28.91 37.09 -7.18
N THR A 352 -29.11 37.73 -6.04
CA THR A 352 -29.27 37.17 -4.71
C THR A 352 -30.58 36.41 -4.63
N ASP A 353 -30.49 35.09 -4.44
CA ASP A 353 -31.50 34.33 -3.70
C ASP A 353 -30.80 33.55 -2.61
N THR A 354 -30.84 34.11 -1.40
CA THR A 354 -30.50 33.46 -0.14
C THR A 354 -31.45 32.29 0.11
N PHE A 355 -31.01 31.06 -0.19
CA PHE A 355 -31.50 29.87 0.48
C PHE A 355 -30.39 29.27 1.34
N SER A 356 -30.52 29.51 2.64
CA SER A 356 -29.80 28.82 3.71
C SER A 356 -30.18 27.34 3.70
N LEU A 357 -29.19 26.46 3.50
CA LEU A 357 -29.31 25.04 3.82
C LEU A 357 -28.01 24.48 4.44
N ALA A 358 -27.53 25.13 5.49
CA ALA A 358 -26.68 24.48 6.48
C ALA A 358 -27.57 24.06 7.65
N ASN A 359 -28.05 22.79 7.63
CA ASN A 359 -28.38 21.99 8.84
C ASN A 359 -28.98 20.59 8.55
N ASN A 360 -28.69 19.90 7.43
CA ASN A 360 -29.33 18.59 7.16
C ASN A 360 -28.40 17.50 6.59
N LEU A 361 -27.25 17.24 7.22
CA LEU A 361 -26.56 15.93 7.12
C LEU A 361 -25.98 15.45 8.46
N GLU A 362 -26.55 15.89 9.59
CA GLU A 362 -26.64 15.06 10.79
C GLU A 362 -28.11 14.67 11.00
N LYS A 363 -28.47 13.56 10.36
CA LYS A 363 -29.63 12.69 10.53
C LYS A 363 -29.89 12.12 9.16
N VAL A 364 -29.27 10.96 8.87
CA VAL A 364 -30.06 9.91 8.24
C VAL A 364 -31.31 9.85 9.11
N SER A 365 -32.46 10.21 8.54
CA SER A 365 -33.72 10.06 9.23
C SER A 365 -33.72 8.62 9.72
N LYS A 366 -33.64 8.42 11.05
CA LYS A 366 -34.01 7.15 11.66
C LYS A 366 -35.35 6.85 11.02
N GLN A 367 -35.37 5.89 10.09
CA GLN A 367 -36.62 5.45 9.50
C GLN A 367 -37.51 5.17 10.69
N LYS A 368 -38.71 5.76 10.67
CA LYS A 368 -39.66 5.73 11.77
C LYS A 368 -39.78 4.26 12.19
N ILE A 369 -39.13 3.90 13.31
CA ILE A 369 -38.99 2.51 13.74
C ILE A 369 -40.40 1.96 13.81
N ILE A 370 -40.74 1.10 12.86
CA ILE A 370 -41.99 0.34 12.89
C ILE A 370 -41.75 -0.65 14.03
N LYS A 371 -42.24 -0.26 15.20
CA LYS A 371 -42.38 -1.05 16.43
C LYS A 371 -41.98 -2.51 16.24
N VAL A 372 -40.80 -2.89 16.72
CA VAL A 372 -40.40 -4.30 16.83
C VAL A 372 -41.39 -4.95 17.80
N LEU A 373 -42.37 -5.70 17.27
CA LEU A 373 -43.34 -6.44 18.04
C LEU A 373 -42.80 -7.86 18.24
N PRO A 374 -42.21 -8.20 19.40
CA PRO A 374 -41.74 -9.56 19.65
C PRO A 374 -42.94 -10.51 19.68
N ARG A 375 -43.12 -11.28 18.60
CA ARG A 375 -44.04 -12.42 18.56
C ARG A 375 -43.19 -13.68 18.46
N GLN A 376 -42.86 -14.26 19.61
CA GLN A 376 -42.40 -15.65 19.79
C GLN A 376 -41.51 -16.21 18.66
N ASN A 377 -40.41 -15.53 18.29
CA ASN A 377 -39.43 -15.89 17.24
C ASN A 377 -39.61 -15.23 15.86
N LYS A 378 -40.39 -14.14 15.76
CA LYS A 378 -40.51 -13.33 14.54
C LYS A 378 -40.26 -11.86 14.81
N TRP A 379 -39.50 -11.22 13.93
CA TRP A 379 -39.20 -9.79 13.97
C TRP A 379 -39.35 -9.18 12.58
N GLN A 380 -40.03 -8.04 12.51
CA GLN A 380 -40.10 -7.22 11.31
C GLN A 380 -38.90 -6.27 11.32
N ILE A 381 -38.07 -6.31 10.28
CA ILE A 381 -36.88 -5.48 10.11
C ILE A 381 -37.05 -4.70 8.80
N GLY A 382 -37.51 -3.45 8.88
CA GLY A 382 -37.95 -2.70 7.70
C GLY A 382 -39.12 -3.43 7.01
N ARG A 383 -38.98 -3.76 5.72
CA ARG A 383 -39.93 -4.61 4.97
C ARG A 383 -39.62 -6.11 5.06
N HIS A 384 -38.48 -6.49 5.60
CA HIS A 384 -38.07 -7.88 5.72
C HIS A 384 -38.64 -8.54 6.98
N LEU A 385 -38.85 -9.86 6.91
CA LEU A 385 -39.32 -10.67 8.01
C LEU A 385 -38.20 -11.64 8.45
N LEU A 386 -37.67 -11.45 9.66
CA LEU A 386 -36.73 -12.37 10.29
C LEU A 386 -37.48 -13.36 11.18
N ILE A 387 -37.17 -14.65 11.00
CA ILE A 387 -37.76 -15.77 11.74
C ILE A 387 -36.62 -16.58 12.36
N CYS A 388 -36.59 -16.63 13.69
CA CYS A 388 -35.64 -17.47 14.43
C CYS A 388 -36.17 -18.91 14.51
N ALA A 389 -36.02 -19.65 13.43
CA ALA A 389 -36.39 -21.06 13.35
C ALA A 389 -35.55 -21.77 12.28
N GLU A 390 -35.47 -23.09 12.38
CA GLU A 390 -34.95 -23.91 11.30
C GLU A 390 -35.81 -23.75 10.03
N PRO A 391 -35.20 -23.64 8.84
CA PRO A 391 -35.95 -23.54 7.58
C PRO A 391 -36.88 -24.74 7.32
N ASP A 392 -36.58 -25.91 7.89
CA ASP A 392 -37.40 -27.11 7.70
C ASP A 392 -38.56 -27.20 8.72
N ASN A 393 -38.70 -26.22 9.62
CA ASN A 393 -39.73 -26.22 10.67
C ASN A 393 -41.12 -25.83 10.13
N LEU A 394 -42.17 -26.49 10.61
CA LEU A 394 -43.60 -26.24 10.34
C LEU A 394 -44.07 -24.77 10.46
N ALA A 395 -43.28 -23.90 11.11
CA ALA A 395 -43.46 -22.45 11.05
C ALA A 395 -43.48 -21.88 9.61
N PHE A 396 -42.98 -22.65 8.63
CA PHE A 396 -43.06 -22.39 7.18
C PHE A 396 -44.48 -22.35 6.61
N ASN A 397 -45.46 -23.00 7.24
CA ASN A 397 -46.84 -23.10 6.72
C ASN A 397 -47.57 -21.73 6.65
N LYS A 398 -47.02 -20.69 7.27
CA LYS A 398 -47.54 -19.32 7.14
C LYS A 398 -46.94 -18.53 5.96
N ILE A 399 -45.83 -18.99 5.40
CA ILE A 399 -45.16 -18.39 4.23
C ILE A 399 -45.51 -19.15 2.95
N SER A 400 -46.14 -20.32 3.04
CA SER A 400 -46.50 -21.16 1.89
C SER A 400 -47.45 -20.51 0.87
N SER A 401 -48.11 -19.41 1.22
CA SER A 401 -48.94 -18.63 0.29
C SER A 401 -48.16 -17.55 -0.48
N ILE A 402 -46.88 -17.33 -0.15
CA ILE A 402 -46.04 -16.28 -0.73
C ILE A 402 -45.28 -16.88 -1.92
N ASN A 403 -45.35 -16.22 -3.06
CA ASN A 403 -44.56 -16.60 -4.23
C ASN A 403 -43.12 -16.11 -4.03
N ILE A 404 -42.18 -17.05 -3.89
CA ILE A 404 -40.75 -16.75 -3.72
C ILE A 404 -40.10 -16.76 -5.11
N GLU A 405 -39.42 -15.69 -5.49
CA GLU A 405 -38.73 -15.65 -6.77
C GLU A 405 -37.37 -16.35 -6.67
N LEU A 406 -36.65 -16.06 -5.60
CA LEU A 406 -35.29 -16.55 -5.35
C LEU A 406 -35.14 -17.11 -3.93
N CYS A 407 -34.55 -18.29 -3.83
CA CYS A 407 -34.13 -18.90 -2.56
C CYS A 407 -32.61 -18.95 -2.47
N LEU A 408 -32.03 -18.27 -1.48
CA LEU A 408 -30.60 -18.27 -1.17
C LEU A 408 -30.35 -19.05 0.12
N CYS A 409 -29.65 -20.17 0.03
CA CYS A 409 -29.39 -21.02 1.18
C CYS A 409 -27.90 -21.15 1.46
N PHE A 410 -27.53 -21.06 2.73
CA PHE A 410 -26.15 -21.22 3.17
C PHE A 410 -26.04 -22.28 4.27
N PRO A 411 -26.37 -23.53 3.95
CA PRO A 411 -26.41 -24.61 4.94
C PRO A 411 -25.03 -24.96 5.50
N LYS A 412 -25.02 -25.54 6.70
CA LYS A 412 -23.79 -26.02 7.34
C LYS A 412 -23.21 -27.30 6.69
N ASP A 413 -24.04 -28.05 5.98
CA ASP A 413 -23.68 -29.34 5.40
C ASP A 413 -24.10 -29.41 3.92
N LYS A 414 -23.27 -30.07 3.10
CA LYS A 414 -23.47 -30.34 1.68
C LYS A 414 -24.67 -31.24 1.37
N TYR A 415 -25.14 -32.00 2.37
CA TYR A 415 -26.30 -32.89 2.24
C TYR A 415 -27.61 -32.20 2.63
N TRP A 416 -27.57 -30.96 3.11
CA TRP A 416 -28.78 -30.24 3.45
C TRP A 416 -29.62 -29.97 2.20
N ASN A 417 -30.91 -30.21 2.30
CA ASN A 417 -31.89 -29.87 1.29
C ASN A 417 -33.09 -29.22 1.97
N LEU A 418 -33.61 -28.17 1.37
CA LEU A 418 -34.81 -27.49 1.83
C LEU A 418 -36.03 -28.39 1.54
N ASN A 419 -36.50 -29.13 2.53
CA ASN A 419 -37.65 -30.04 2.35
C ASN A 419 -38.97 -29.29 2.57
N THR A 420 -39.33 -28.43 1.61
CA THR A 420 -40.51 -27.56 1.73
C THR A 420 -41.37 -27.62 0.49
N ASN A 421 -42.68 -27.44 0.67
CA ASN A 421 -43.65 -27.34 -0.43
C ASN A 421 -43.67 -25.93 -1.07
N LEU A 422 -42.66 -25.09 -0.81
CA LEU A 422 -42.61 -23.76 -1.39
C LEU A 422 -42.39 -23.84 -2.89
N LYS A 423 -43.11 -22.99 -3.62
CA LYS A 423 -42.81 -22.73 -5.02
C LYS A 423 -41.82 -21.59 -5.07
N TYR A 424 -40.62 -21.88 -5.56
CA TYR A 424 -39.62 -20.89 -5.91
C TYR A 424 -39.24 -21.05 -7.37
N LYS A 425 -38.91 -19.94 -8.06
CA LYS A 425 -38.44 -20.00 -9.44
C LYS A 425 -36.98 -20.39 -9.54
N SER A 426 -36.15 -19.87 -8.64
CA SER A 426 -34.71 -20.12 -8.59
C SER A 426 -34.23 -20.48 -7.19
N ILE A 427 -33.23 -21.36 -7.09
CA ILE A 427 -32.58 -21.74 -5.83
C ILE A 427 -31.06 -21.79 -6.01
N PHE A 428 -30.32 -21.23 -5.05
CA PHE A 428 -28.87 -21.28 -4.98
C PHE A 428 -28.43 -21.71 -3.57
N ASN A 429 -27.66 -22.80 -3.52
CA ASN A 429 -27.11 -23.35 -2.28
C ASN A 429 -25.60 -23.12 -2.22
N PHE A 430 -25.12 -22.53 -1.14
CA PHE A 430 -23.71 -22.24 -0.89
C PHE A 430 -23.22 -23.13 0.28
N TYR A 431 -22.53 -24.23 -0.06
CA TYR A 431 -22.11 -25.26 0.90
C TYR A 431 -20.76 -25.01 1.59
N SER A 432 -20.30 -23.76 1.64
CA SER A 432 -18.98 -23.44 2.17
C SER A 432 -19.07 -23.02 3.63
N GLN A 433 -18.09 -23.45 4.42
CA GLN A 433 -17.86 -22.88 5.75
C GLN A 433 -17.32 -21.46 5.56
N TYR A 434 -18.11 -20.46 5.95
CA TYR A 434 -17.88 -19.03 5.67
C TYR A 434 -16.48 -18.51 6.02
N GLU A 435 -15.76 -19.21 6.91
CA GLU A 435 -14.41 -18.88 7.34
C GLU A 435 -13.41 -18.83 6.18
N ASN A 436 -13.67 -19.54 5.08
CA ASN A 436 -12.77 -19.61 3.92
C ASN A 436 -13.26 -18.80 2.70
N LEU A 437 -14.39 -18.09 2.80
CA LEU A 437 -14.95 -17.33 1.70
C LEU A 437 -14.53 -15.86 1.76
N ASP A 438 -14.06 -15.33 0.64
CA ASP A 438 -13.98 -13.88 0.44
C ASP A 438 -15.41 -13.31 0.43
N LEU A 439 -15.81 -12.72 1.56
CA LEU A 439 -17.13 -12.14 1.76
C LEU A 439 -17.45 -11.07 0.71
N ALA A 440 -16.45 -10.33 0.20
CA ALA A 440 -16.70 -9.32 -0.82
C ALA A 440 -17.08 -9.95 -2.17
N LEU A 441 -16.39 -11.02 -2.56
CA LEU A 441 -16.71 -11.77 -3.78
C LEU A 441 -18.05 -12.49 -3.67
N LEU A 442 -18.34 -13.05 -2.48
CA LEU A 442 -19.63 -13.66 -2.21
C LEU A 442 -20.77 -12.64 -2.36
N LEU A 443 -20.61 -11.45 -1.77
CA LEU A 443 -21.59 -10.36 -1.88
C LEU A 443 -21.76 -9.89 -3.33
N GLU A 444 -20.67 -9.75 -4.10
CA GLU A 444 -20.74 -9.41 -5.52
C GLU A 444 -21.49 -10.48 -6.33
N SER A 445 -21.23 -11.75 -6.04
CA SER A 445 -21.89 -12.88 -6.68
C SER A 445 -23.38 -12.92 -6.34
N ILE A 446 -23.73 -12.74 -5.07
CA ILE A 446 -25.13 -12.67 -4.61
C ILE A 446 -25.85 -11.48 -5.25
N HIS A 447 -25.19 -10.32 -5.33
CA HIS A 447 -25.74 -9.15 -6.02
C HIS A 447 -26.12 -9.47 -7.46
N LYS A 448 -25.22 -10.08 -8.23
CA LYS A 448 -25.52 -10.49 -9.62
C LYS A 448 -26.59 -11.55 -9.72
N ILE A 449 -26.65 -12.50 -8.78
CA ILE A 449 -27.71 -13.50 -8.74
C ILE A 449 -29.07 -12.82 -8.52
N ILE A 450 -29.19 -11.92 -7.53
CA ILE A 450 -30.44 -11.22 -7.25
C ILE A 450 -30.85 -10.35 -8.45
N GLU A 451 -29.93 -9.56 -9.00
CA GLU A 451 -30.17 -8.69 -10.16
C GLU A 451 -30.67 -9.44 -11.40
N ILE A 452 -30.20 -10.67 -11.63
CA ILE A 452 -30.59 -11.47 -12.82
C ILE A 452 -31.88 -12.26 -12.58
N THR A 453 -32.18 -12.64 -11.33
CA THR A 453 -33.27 -13.58 -11.01
C THR A 453 -34.50 -12.93 -10.41
N THR A 454 -34.45 -11.64 -10.07
CA THR A 454 -35.54 -10.93 -9.39
C THR A 454 -35.75 -9.52 -9.95
N ASN A 455 -36.93 -8.95 -9.70
CA ASN A 455 -37.30 -7.57 -9.96
C ASN A 455 -37.66 -6.84 -8.65
N GLU A 456 -37.87 -5.53 -8.71
CA GLU A 456 -38.35 -4.77 -7.57
C GLU A 456 -39.66 -5.35 -7.01
N ASN A 457 -39.74 -5.45 -5.68
CA ASN A 457 -40.83 -6.05 -4.89
C ASN A 457 -40.96 -7.59 -4.97
N ASP A 458 -40.03 -8.29 -5.64
CA ASP A 458 -40.00 -9.75 -5.56
C ASP A 458 -39.62 -10.24 -4.16
N ASN A 459 -40.12 -11.42 -3.80
CA ASN A 459 -39.86 -12.05 -2.51
C ASN A 459 -38.65 -12.97 -2.59
N ILE A 460 -37.69 -12.77 -1.70
CA ILE A 460 -36.47 -13.57 -1.58
C ILE A 460 -36.49 -14.32 -0.25
N LEU A 461 -36.31 -15.63 -0.30
CA LEU A 461 -36.12 -16.48 0.88
C LEU A 461 -34.63 -16.64 1.15
N ILE A 462 -34.20 -16.41 2.38
CA ILE A 462 -32.82 -16.60 2.81
C ILE A 462 -32.77 -17.57 3.98
N CYS A 463 -31.97 -18.62 3.85
CA CYS A 463 -31.77 -19.62 4.89
C CYS A 463 -30.32 -19.55 5.39
N TYR A 464 -30.16 -19.41 6.71
CA TYR A 464 -28.87 -19.32 7.42
C TYR A 464 -28.03 -18.10 7.01
N LEU A 465 -28.60 -16.89 7.14
CA LEU A 465 -27.96 -15.65 6.67
C LEU A 465 -26.50 -15.50 7.16
N PRO A 466 -25.52 -15.37 6.25
CA PRO A 466 -24.12 -15.27 6.67
C PRO A 466 -23.73 -13.90 7.17
N THR A 467 -24.23 -12.83 6.54
CA THR A 467 -23.88 -11.45 6.86
C THR A 467 -25.07 -10.50 6.70
N LEU A 468 -25.02 -9.37 7.42
CA LEU A 468 -26.03 -8.31 7.32
C LEU A 468 -25.98 -7.55 5.98
N ASP A 469 -24.85 -7.55 5.30
CA ASP A 469 -24.68 -6.83 4.04
C ASP A 469 -25.59 -7.37 2.94
N ILE A 470 -25.92 -8.67 2.98
CA ILE A 470 -26.92 -9.27 2.08
C ILE A 470 -28.30 -8.66 2.31
N LEU A 471 -28.66 -8.35 3.56
CA LEU A 471 -29.96 -7.75 3.86
C LEU A 471 -30.06 -6.33 3.30
N SER A 472 -29.01 -5.52 3.49
CA SER A 472 -28.91 -4.19 2.89
C SER A 472 -28.98 -4.26 1.37
N LEU A 473 -28.30 -5.22 0.76
CA LEU A 473 -28.33 -5.44 -0.68
C LEU A 473 -29.74 -5.75 -1.21
N ILE A 474 -30.52 -6.57 -0.51
CA ILE A 474 -31.91 -6.89 -0.88
C ILE A 474 -32.80 -5.65 -0.76
N GLU A 475 -32.62 -4.85 0.30
CA GLU A 475 -33.30 -3.57 0.48
C GLU A 475 -32.97 -2.59 -0.66
N ASP A 476 -31.69 -2.45 -1.00
CA ASP A 476 -31.21 -1.55 -2.07
C ASP A 476 -31.78 -1.93 -3.45
N LEU A 477 -31.98 -3.22 -3.71
CA LEU A 477 -32.61 -3.74 -4.94
C LEU A 477 -34.14 -3.73 -4.90
N GLY A 478 -34.75 -3.15 -3.88
CA GLY A 478 -36.21 -3.04 -3.80
C GLY A 478 -36.93 -4.35 -3.49
N CYS A 479 -36.23 -5.42 -3.09
CA CYS A 479 -36.82 -6.74 -2.85
C CYS A 479 -37.30 -6.91 -1.41
N GLN A 480 -38.20 -7.88 -1.17
CA GLN A 480 -38.65 -8.25 0.18
C GLN A 480 -37.97 -9.55 0.65
N GLY A 481 -37.38 -9.53 1.84
CA GLY A 481 -36.61 -10.66 2.38
C GLY A 481 -37.38 -11.44 3.44
N TYR A 482 -37.40 -12.76 3.34
CA TYR A 482 -37.87 -13.70 4.38
C TYR A 482 -36.68 -14.49 4.87
N ILE A 483 -36.25 -14.26 6.11
CA ILE A 483 -34.97 -14.75 6.61
C ILE A 483 -35.22 -15.79 7.70
N PHE A 484 -34.65 -16.98 7.52
CA PHE A 484 -34.64 -18.04 8.52
C PHE A 484 -33.23 -18.22 9.06
N GLU A 485 -33.07 -17.97 10.35
CA GLU A 485 -31.80 -18.17 11.06
C GLU A 485 -32.11 -18.86 12.40
N PRO A 486 -31.78 -20.14 12.58
CA PRO A 486 -32.11 -20.85 13.82
C PRO A 486 -31.30 -20.37 15.03
N ASN A 487 -30.15 -19.71 14.82
CA ASN A 487 -29.34 -19.20 15.92
C ASN A 487 -29.94 -17.90 16.47
N TYR A 488 -30.60 -18.00 17.61
CA TYR A 488 -31.21 -16.87 18.32
C TYR A 488 -30.25 -15.70 18.55
N GLN A 489 -28.99 -15.96 18.91
CA GLN A 489 -28.01 -14.89 19.14
C GLN A 489 -27.68 -14.16 17.84
N LYS A 490 -27.59 -14.87 16.71
CA LYS A 490 -27.42 -14.22 15.41
C LYS A 490 -28.63 -13.36 15.07
N CYS A 491 -29.84 -13.83 15.32
CA CYS A 491 -31.06 -13.01 15.13
C CYS A 491 -31.04 -11.74 15.97
N LEU A 492 -30.68 -11.83 17.26
CA LEU A 492 -30.54 -10.65 18.12
C LEU A 492 -29.49 -9.68 17.59
N ASN A 493 -28.32 -10.18 17.22
CA ASN A 493 -27.25 -9.36 16.66
C ASN A 493 -27.68 -8.66 15.36
N MET A 494 -28.53 -9.32 14.54
CA MET A 494 -29.08 -8.69 13.35
C MET A 494 -30.03 -7.55 13.69
N ILE A 495 -30.92 -7.77 14.66
CA ILE A 495 -31.89 -6.75 15.10
C ILE A 495 -31.16 -5.54 15.69
N GLU A 496 -30.17 -5.76 16.57
CA GLU A 496 -29.40 -4.71 17.24
C GLU A 496 -28.57 -3.86 16.27
N LYS A 497 -28.08 -4.45 15.18
CA LYS A 497 -27.27 -3.73 14.19
C LYS A 497 -28.12 -3.01 13.14
N TYR A 498 -29.34 -3.48 12.90
CA TYR A 498 -30.22 -2.92 11.88
C TYR A 498 -31.18 -1.86 12.47
N CYS A 499 -31.48 -1.93 13.77
CA CYS A 499 -32.26 -0.91 14.51
C CYS A 499 -31.35 0.18 15.09
#